data_AF-A0AA45MVB8-F1
#
_entry.id   AF-A0AA45MVB8-F1
#
_cell.length_a   1.000
_cell.length_b   1.000
_cell.length_c   1.000
_cell.angle_alpha   90.00
_cell.angle_beta   90.00
_cell.angle_gamma   90.00
#
_symmetry.space_group_name_H-M   'P 1'
#
loop_
_entity.id
_entity.type
_entity.pdbx_description
1 polymer ?
#
loop_
_entity_poly.entity_id
_entity_poly.type
_entity_poly.pdbx_seq_one_letter_code
_entity_poly.pdbx_strand_id
1 'polypeptide(L)'
;MGNRYGLRAVIVMALLALGCRVGLAQIGPRYVIELESAAAPLPPTAAGRVQLAGKGLALIHFQGLSILTAGADADAYSAEAVRQWPAADLLLVTPAGSGRYGGVAPLATLGKLPVIVAAPESAAPVSASTQLPADAPQFYPMQTWDTLHLRKGKTRLRVTALPGQPGTANVAGFMLEVGNSWVSYRLYVSCEHLAEDEAGALAQRLPGADLALLPDHHAPLLLALQRAARPTAVAAKPAVLTEAGHAFKALKR
;
A
#
# COMPACT_ATOMS: atom_id res chain seq x y z
N MET A 1 14.80 -16.69 58.40
CA MET A 1 14.10 -15.62 57.66
C MET A 1 14.84 -15.30 56.35
N GLY A 2 14.91 -16.22 55.39
CA GLY A 2 15.66 -15.98 54.14
C GLY A 2 15.12 -16.82 52.99
N ASN A 3 14.36 -16.19 52.10
CA ASN A 3 14.17 -16.55 50.67
C ASN A 3 13.04 -15.76 49.98
N ARG A 4 12.25 -14.99 50.73
CA ARG A 4 11.14 -14.20 50.15
C ARG A 4 11.62 -13.09 49.20
N TYR A 5 12.84 -12.58 49.37
CA TYR A 5 13.42 -11.56 48.50
C TYR A 5 13.92 -12.13 47.16
N GLY A 6 14.53 -13.31 47.16
CA GLY A 6 14.99 -13.97 45.93
C GLY A 6 13.82 -14.35 45.00
N LEU A 7 12.73 -14.87 45.56
CA LEU A 7 11.54 -15.23 44.79
C LEU A 7 10.88 -13.99 44.14
N ARG A 8 10.82 -12.85 44.86
CA ARG A 8 10.27 -11.60 44.33
C ARG A 8 11.13 -11.03 43.19
N ALA A 9 12.46 -11.09 43.32
CA ALA A 9 13.36 -10.63 42.27
C ALA A 9 13.23 -11.47 40.98
N VAL A 10 13.08 -12.79 41.12
CA VAL A 10 12.86 -13.69 39.96
C VAL A 10 11.52 -13.41 39.28
N ILE A 11 10.44 -13.19 40.05
CA ILE A 11 9.13 -12.86 39.49
C ILE A 11 9.16 -11.52 38.75
N VAL A 12 9.80 -10.49 39.32
CA VAL A 12 9.91 -9.18 38.66
C VAL A 12 10.73 -9.30 37.37
N MET A 13 11.87 -10.00 37.38
CA MET A 13 12.68 -10.22 36.17
C MET A 13 11.93 -11.04 35.11
N ALA A 14 11.13 -12.03 35.51
CA ALA A 14 10.30 -12.81 34.59
C ALA A 14 9.19 -11.95 33.96
N LEU A 15 8.52 -11.09 34.74
CA LEU A 15 7.51 -10.16 34.24
C LEU A 15 8.12 -9.09 33.32
N LEU A 16 9.32 -8.59 33.63
CA LEU A 16 10.04 -7.62 32.80
C LEU A 16 10.48 -8.27 31.47
N ALA A 17 11.01 -9.50 31.51
CA ALA A 17 11.37 -10.25 30.32
C ALA A 17 10.14 -10.62 29.46
N LEU A 18 9.01 -10.94 30.09
CA LEU A 18 7.76 -11.22 29.40
C LEU A 18 7.18 -9.95 28.76
N GLY A 19 7.19 -8.82 29.48
CA GLY A 19 6.81 -7.51 28.97
C GLY A 19 7.67 -7.06 27.80
N CYS A 20 8.99 -7.26 27.86
CA CYS A 20 9.91 -6.98 26.75
C CYS A 20 9.63 -7.87 25.53
N ARG A 21 9.35 -9.17 25.72
CA ARG A 21 9.00 -10.06 24.60
C ARG A 21 7.67 -9.69 23.93
N VAL A 22 6.67 -9.29 24.72
CA VAL A 22 5.36 -8.86 24.19
C VAL A 22 5.48 -7.50 23.49
N GLY A 23 6.32 -6.59 23.97
CA GLY A 23 6.55 -5.29 23.34
C GLY A 23 7.42 -5.33 22.07
N LEU A 24 8.33 -6.31 21.94
CA LEU A 24 9.20 -6.45 20.77
C LEU A 24 8.55 -7.23 19.60
N ALA A 25 7.50 -8.00 19.86
CA ALA A 25 6.86 -8.85 18.85
C ALA A 25 6.13 -8.08 17.73
N GLN A 26 5.98 -6.76 17.84
CA GLN A 26 5.35 -5.91 16.81
C GLN A 26 6.34 -5.03 16.03
N ILE A 27 7.64 -5.13 16.28
CA ILE A 27 8.65 -4.29 15.60
C ILE A 27 9.18 -5.02 14.36
N GLY A 28 8.32 -5.21 13.36
CA GLY A 28 8.71 -5.83 12.09
C GLY A 28 7.59 -5.74 11.05
N PRO A 29 7.92 -5.88 9.76
CA PRO A 29 6.89 -5.95 8.73
C PRO A 29 6.00 -7.16 8.97
N ARG A 30 4.68 -6.94 8.87
CA ARG A 30 3.68 -8.01 8.96
C ARG A 30 3.87 -9.02 7.84
N TYR A 31 4.26 -8.54 6.66
CA TYR A 31 4.47 -9.37 5.49
C TYR A 31 5.80 -9.04 4.81
N VAL A 32 6.49 -10.08 4.32
CA VAL A 32 7.70 -9.96 3.52
C VAL A 32 7.52 -10.77 2.24
N ILE A 33 7.76 -10.15 1.09
CA ILE A 33 7.66 -10.75 -0.23
C ILE A 33 9.00 -10.60 -0.95
N GLU A 34 9.52 -11.72 -1.45
CA GLU A 34 10.73 -11.76 -2.26
C GLU A 34 10.33 -12.24 -3.66
N LEU A 35 10.51 -11.37 -4.65
CA LEU A 35 10.21 -11.67 -6.04
C LEU A 35 11.48 -11.99 -6.82
N GLU A 36 11.37 -12.97 -7.72
CA GLU A 36 12.44 -13.26 -8.66
C GLU A 36 12.64 -12.10 -9.65
N SER A 37 13.90 -11.78 -9.91
CA SER A 37 14.27 -10.75 -10.88
C SER A 37 14.81 -11.43 -12.14
N ALA A 38 13.95 -11.62 -13.15
CA ALA A 38 14.35 -12.19 -14.44
C ALA A 38 15.06 -11.20 -15.37
N ALA A 39 14.94 -9.89 -15.11
CA ALA A 39 15.47 -8.83 -15.98
C ALA A 39 16.85 -8.32 -15.51
N ALA A 40 17.66 -7.87 -16.47
CA ALA A 40 18.91 -7.18 -16.18
C ALA A 40 18.66 -5.90 -15.35
N PRO A 41 19.54 -5.55 -14.39
CA PRO A 41 19.33 -4.37 -13.55
C PRO A 41 19.22 -3.10 -14.39
N LEU A 42 18.08 -2.41 -14.30
CA LEU A 42 17.92 -1.08 -14.87
C LEU A 42 18.83 -0.08 -14.14
N PRO A 43 19.31 0.98 -14.81
CA PRO A 43 20.15 1.97 -14.17
C PRO A 43 19.43 2.60 -12.96
N PRO A 44 20.13 2.83 -11.83
CA PRO A 44 19.53 3.33 -10.59
C PRO A 44 18.96 4.75 -10.72
N THR A 45 19.25 5.44 -11.82
CA THR A 45 18.75 6.76 -12.19
C THR A 45 17.50 6.72 -13.08
N ALA A 46 17.01 5.53 -13.45
CA ALA A 46 15.79 5.38 -14.23
C ALA A 46 14.61 6.00 -13.49
N ALA A 47 13.91 6.92 -14.17
CA ALA A 47 12.71 7.53 -13.65
C ALA A 47 11.61 6.46 -13.49
N GLY A 48 10.86 6.56 -12.40
CA GLY A 48 9.61 5.82 -12.26
C GLY A 48 8.48 6.51 -13.03
N ARG A 49 7.37 5.80 -13.21
CA ARG A 49 6.18 6.33 -13.87
C ARG A 49 4.91 5.80 -13.22
N VAL A 50 3.90 6.65 -13.11
CA VAL A 50 2.50 6.28 -12.82
C VAL A 50 1.69 6.56 -14.08
N GLN A 51 0.93 5.61 -14.59
CA GLN A 51 0.15 5.81 -15.82
C GLN A 51 -1.22 5.14 -15.73
N LEU A 52 -2.18 5.67 -16.47
CA LEU A 52 -3.48 5.03 -16.62
C LEU A 52 -3.28 3.71 -17.39
N ALA A 53 -3.83 2.62 -16.85
CA ALA A 53 -3.71 1.27 -17.42
C ALA A 53 -5.04 0.69 -17.88
N GLY A 54 -6.13 1.44 -17.67
CA GLY A 54 -7.50 1.03 -17.91
C GLY A 54 -8.43 1.88 -17.05
N LYS A 55 -9.74 1.68 -17.20
CA LYS A 55 -10.75 2.46 -16.49
C LYS A 55 -10.66 2.24 -14.97
N GLY A 56 -10.23 3.25 -14.23
CA GLY A 56 -10.00 3.15 -12.78
C GLY A 56 -8.75 2.35 -12.38
N LEU A 57 -7.83 2.06 -13.32
CA LEU A 57 -6.56 1.38 -13.05
C LEU A 57 -5.37 2.32 -13.18
N ALA A 58 -4.49 2.35 -12.19
CA ALA A 58 -3.17 2.97 -12.35
C ALA A 58 -2.06 1.93 -12.21
N LEU A 59 -1.09 2.01 -13.13
CA LEU A 59 0.10 1.18 -13.15
C LEU A 59 1.32 2.02 -12.77
N ILE A 60 2.00 1.59 -11.72
CA ILE A 60 3.20 2.21 -11.19
C ILE A 60 4.39 1.34 -11.58
N HIS A 61 5.37 1.92 -12.27
CA HIS A 61 6.61 1.26 -12.65
C HIS A 61 7.80 1.95 -12.00
N PHE A 62 8.70 1.16 -11.44
CA PHE A 62 9.99 1.65 -10.94
C PHE A 62 11.05 0.55 -10.96
N GLN A 63 12.15 0.77 -11.71
CA GLN A 63 13.32 -0.12 -11.74
C GLN A 63 12.97 -1.62 -11.82
N GLY A 64 12.07 -1.98 -12.74
CA GLY A 64 11.66 -3.37 -13.00
C GLY A 64 10.58 -3.93 -12.08
N LEU A 65 10.13 -3.16 -11.08
CA LEU A 65 8.95 -3.44 -10.28
C LEU A 65 7.71 -2.80 -10.92
N SER A 66 6.63 -3.57 -11.08
CA SER A 66 5.31 -3.08 -11.51
C SER A 66 4.25 -3.30 -10.44
N ILE A 67 3.53 -2.24 -10.07
CA ILE A 67 2.45 -2.26 -9.08
C ILE A 67 1.18 -1.79 -9.77
N LEU A 68 0.16 -2.64 -9.82
CA LEU A 68 -1.16 -2.27 -10.32
C LEU A 68 -2.03 -1.85 -9.14
N THR A 69 -2.75 -0.75 -9.30
CA THR A 69 -3.74 -0.28 -8.33
C THR A 69 -5.11 -0.31 -8.98
N ALA A 70 -6.12 -0.78 -8.23
CA ALA A 70 -7.50 -0.89 -8.70
C ALA A 70 -8.47 -0.55 -7.57
N GLY A 71 -9.45 0.31 -7.84
CA GLY A 71 -10.61 0.44 -6.96
C GLY A 71 -11.52 -0.78 -7.11
N ALA A 72 -12.03 -1.32 -6.00
CA ALA A 72 -12.99 -2.43 -6.07
C ALA A 72 -14.31 -2.03 -6.77
N ASP A 73 -14.61 -0.74 -6.88
CA ASP A 73 -15.73 -0.18 -7.65
C ASP A 73 -15.31 0.51 -8.96
N ALA A 74 -14.07 0.30 -9.40
CA ALA A 74 -13.65 0.73 -10.73
C ALA A 74 -14.34 -0.10 -11.83
N ASP A 75 -14.60 0.51 -12.98
CA ASP A 75 -15.17 -0.17 -14.16
C ASP A 75 -14.34 -1.39 -14.58
N ALA A 76 -13.02 -1.34 -14.41
CA ALA A 76 -12.11 -2.44 -14.74
C ALA A 76 -12.13 -3.59 -13.71
N TYR A 77 -12.81 -3.45 -12.57
CA TYR A 77 -12.89 -4.48 -11.53
C TYR A 77 -14.04 -5.47 -11.80
N SER A 78 -13.88 -6.29 -12.85
CA SER A 78 -14.83 -7.35 -13.20
C SER A 78 -14.11 -8.61 -13.69
N ALA A 79 -14.77 -9.77 -13.60
CA ALA A 79 -14.18 -11.05 -14.00
C ALA A 79 -13.78 -11.11 -15.49
N GLU A 80 -14.39 -10.28 -16.33
CA GLU A 80 -14.03 -10.14 -17.74
C GLU A 80 -12.84 -9.19 -17.92
N ALA A 81 -12.91 -8.00 -17.32
CA ALA A 81 -11.87 -6.98 -17.48
C ALA A 81 -10.53 -7.38 -16.86
N VAL A 82 -10.54 -8.12 -15.75
CA VAL A 82 -9.32 -8.59 -15.06
C VAL A 82 -8.42 -9.43 -15.98
N ARG A 83 -9.00 -10.15 -16.96
CA ARG A 83 -8.24 -10.95 -17.92
C ARG A 83 -7.40 -10.11 -18.88
N GLN A 84 -7.71 -8.82 -19.01
CA GLN A 84 -7.05 -7.88 -19.89
C GLN A 84 -6.13 -6.92 -19.13
N TRP A 85 -6.02 -7.06 -17.81
CA TRP A 85 -5.14 -6.21 -17.02
C TRP A 85 -3.68 -6.39 -17.42
N PRO A 86 -2.88 -5.32 -17.39
CA PRO A 86 -1.45 -5.44 -17.65
C PRO A 86 -0.80 -6.32 -16.57
N ALA A 87 0.26 -7.03 -16.96
CA ALA A 87 1.05 -7.81 -16.02
C ALA A 87 1.64 -6.91 -14.92
N ALA A 88 1.53 -7.38 -13.68
CA ALA A 88 2.03 -6.67 -12.50
C ALA A 88 2.74 -7.65 -11.56
N ASP A 89 3.67 -7.15 -10.77
CA ASP A 89 4.34 -7.89 -9.70
C ASP A 89 3.54 -7.90 -8.39
N LEU A 90 2.70 -6.88 -8.22
CA LEU A 90 1.88 -6.65 -7.03
C LEU A 90 0.59 -5.94 -7.44
N LEU A 91 -0.55 -6.40 -6.91
CA LEU A 91 -1.83 -5.72 -7.00
C LEU A 91 -2.17 -5.07 -5.65
N LEU A 92 -2.64 -3.82 -5.69
CA LEU A 92 -3.22 -3.12 -4.55
C LEU A 92 -4.68 -2.80 -4.87
N VAL A 93 -5.60 -3.38 -4.10
CA VAL A 93 -7.04 -3.14 -4.26
C VAL A 93 -7.53 -2.21 -3.15
N THR A 94 -8.06 -1.06 -3.52
CA THR A 94 -8.73 -0.15 -2.59
C THR A 94 -10.20 -0.56 -2.43
N PRO A 95 -10.79 -0.40 -1.24
CA PRO A 95 -12.19 -0.75 -1.00
C PRO A 95 -13.13 0.08 -1.89
N ALA A 96 -14.31 -0.46 -2.16
CA ALA A 96 -15.32 0.24 -2.95
C ALA A 96 -15.85 1.45 -2.17
N GLY A 97 -15.81 2.64 -2.76
CA GLY A 97 -16.40 3.85 -2.17
C GLY A 97 -17.92 3.83 -2.20
N SER A 98 -18.52 3.14 -3.18
CA SER A 98 -19.97 3.08 -3.41
C SER A 98 -20.63 1.76 -3.02
N GLY A 99 -19.88 0.79 -2.46
CA GLY A 99 -20.40 -0.51 -2.01
C GLY A 99 -20.84 -1.47 -3.12
N ARG A 100 -20.59 -1.17 -4.41
CA ARG A 100 -21.01 -2.02 -5.54
C ARG A 100 -20.36 -3.41 -5.53
N TYR A 101 -19.11 -3.51 -5.10
CA TYR A 101 -18.35 -4.77 -5.03
C TYR A 101 -17.50 -4.79 -3.75
N GLY A 102 -17.84 -5.71 -2.84
CA GLY A 102 -17.15 -5.89 -1.55
C GLY A 102 -16.27 -7.14 -1.47
N GLY A 103 -15.78 -7.67 -2.60
CA GLY A 103 -15.16 -8.99 -2.63
C GLY A 103 -14.00 -9.16 -3.60
N VAL A 104 -13.34 -10.31 -3.49
CA VAL A 104 -12.14 -10.68 -4.25
C VAL A 104 -12.42 -11.60 -5.44
N ALA A 105 -13.69 -11.93 -5.70
CA ALA A 105 -14.09 -12.88 -6.73
C ALA A 105 -13.55 -12.55 -8.14
N PRO A 106 -13.52 -11.29 -8.61
CA PRO A 106 -12.94 -10.95 -9.91
C PRO A 106 -11.46 -11.34 -10.06
N LEU A 107 -10.74 -11.49 -8.95
CA LEU A 107 -9.30 -11.71 -8.93
C LEU A 107 -8.91 -13.18 -9.02
N ALA A 108 -9.87 -14.11 -8.94
CA ALA A 108 -9.61 -15.54 -8.86
C ALA A 108 -8.76 -16.10 -10.03
N THR A 109 -8.72 -15.39 -11.17
CA THR A 109 -7.96 -15.77 -12.37
C THR A 109 -6.55 -15.21 -12.43
N LEU A 110 -6.11 -14.41 -11.45
CA LEU A 110 -4.82 -13.71 -11.49
C LEU A 110 -3.60 -14.56 -11.11
N GLY A 111 -3.74 -15.88 -11.02
CA GLY A 111 -2.63 -16.74 -10.65
C GLY A 111 -2.15 -16.45 -9.22
N LYS A 112 -0.89 -16.72 -8.93
CA LYS A 112 -0.24 -16.45 -7.61
C LYS A 112 0.12 -14.97 -7.38
N LEU A 113 -0.55 -14.05 -8.04
CA LEU A 113 -0.27 -12.62 -7.89
C LEU A 113 -0.46 -12.19 -6.43
N PRO A 114 0.53 -11.51 -5.81
CA PRO A 114 0.34 -10.88 -4.51
C PRO A 114 -0.70 -9.76 -4.58
N VAL A 115 -1.70 -9.81 -3.70
CA VAL A 115 -2.79 -8.83 -3.63
C VAL A 115 -2.87 -8.22 -2.24
N ILE A 116 -2.61 -6.92 -2.13
CA ILE A 116 -2.83 -6.15 -0.91
C ILE A 116 -4.28 -5.65 -0.89
N VAL A 117 -4.94 -5.83 0.26
CA VAL A 117 -6.30 -5.34 0.52
C VAL A 117 -6.35 -4.68 1.89
N ALA A 118 -7.24 -3.72 2.08
CA ALA A 118 -7.57 -3.23 3.42
C ALA A 118 -8.34 -4.32 4.18
N ALA A 119 -7.91 -4.65 5.40
CA ALA A 119 -8.64 -5.57 6.26
C ALA A 119 -9.94 -4.91 6.74
N PRO A 120 -11.10 -5.60 6.66
CA PRO A 120 -12.34 -5.04 7.18
C PRO A 120 -12.26 -4.94 8.71
N GLU A 121 -12.88 -3.90 9.27
CA GLU A 121 -12.83 -3.53 10.69
C GLU A 121 -13.26 -4.66 11.63
N SER A 122 -14.18 -5.52 11.18
CA SER A 122 -14.76 -6.60 11.98
C SER A 122 -14.35 -8.01 11.50
N ALA A 123 -13.25 -8.15 10.76
CA ALA A 123 -12.73 -9.48 10.47
C ALA A 123 -12.22 -10.14 11.75
N ALA A 124 -13.01 -11.08 12.29
CA ALA A 124 -12.42 -12.26 12.92
C ALA A 124 -11.33 -12.79 11.98
N PRO A 125 -10.17 -13.27 12.50
CA PRO A 125 -9.12 -13.80 11.65
C PRO A 125 -9.78 -14.80 10.71
N VAL A 126 -9.80 -14.47 9.41
CA VAL A 126 -10.45 -15.30 8.40
C VAL A 126 -9.82 -16.67 8.56
N SER A 127 -10.56 -17.60 9.18
CA SER A 127 -10.07 -18.95 9.34
C SER A 127 -9.82 -19.46 7.94
N ALA A 128 -8.58 -19.87 7.72
CA ALA A 128 -8.10 -20.47 6.49
C ALA A 128 -8.86 -21.79 6.25
N SER A 129 -10.09 -21.70 5.74
CA SER A 129 -10.90 -22.88 5.45
C SER A 129 -11.75 -22.74 4.18
N THR A 130 -11.44 -21.74 3.34
CA THR A 130 -11.68 -21.89 1.90
C THR A 130 -10.33 -22.23 1.28
N GLN A 131 -10.12 -23.51 0.96
CA GLN A 131 -8.96 -23.95 0.18
C GLN A 131 -9.05 -23.26 -1.19
N LEU A 132 -8.40 -22.11 -1.30
CA LEU A 132 -8.20 -21.46 -2.58
C LEU A 132 -7.41 -22.43 -3.49
N PRO A 133 -7.70 -22.46 -4.80
CA PRO A 133 -6.89 -23.23 -5.75
C PRO A 133 -5.39 -22.96 -5.56
N ALA A 134 -4.53 -23.95 -5.83
CA ALA A 134 -3.08 -23.81 -5.65
C ALA A 134 -2.46 -22.66 -6.48
N ASP A 135 -3.15 -22.22 -7.53
CA ASP A 135 -2.79 -21.10 -8.40
C ASP A 135 -3.66 -19.86 -8.17
N ALA A 136 -4.30 -19.72 -7.00
CA ALA A 136 -5.06 -18.53 -6.66
C ALA A 136 -4.17 -17.38 -6.17
N PRO A 137 -4.68 -16.13 -6.19
CA PRO A 137 -3.93 -14.98 -5.69
C PRO A 137 -3.63 -15.11 -4.20
N GLN A 138 -2.47 -14.58 -3.81
CA GLN A 138 -2.08 -14.53 -2.41
C GLN A 138 -2.51 -13.19 -1.80
N PHE A 139 -3.48 -13.24 -0.89
CA PHE A 139 -4.03 -12.05 -0.25
C PHE A 139 -3.24 -11.64 0.99
N TYR A 140 -2.96 -10.34 1.09
CA TYR A 140 -2.27 -9.69 2.19
C TYR A 140 -3.20 -8.62 2.80
N PRO A 141 -4.10 -9.01 3.72
CA PRO A 141 -4.98 -8.07 4.38
C PRO A 141 -4.18 -7.20 5.36
N MET A 142 -4.31 -5.89 5.21
CA MET A 142 -3.56 -4.90 5.99
C MET A 142 -4.50 -4.16 6.95
N GLN A 143 -4.14 -4.14 8.23
CA GLN A 143 -4.70 -3.26 9.23
C GLN A 143 -3.89 -1.96 9.33
N THR A 144 -4.44 -0.98 10.02
CA THR A 144 -3.77 0.30 10.28
C THR A 144 -2.39 0.09 10.88
N TRP A 145 -1.39 0.77 10.32
CA TRP A 145 0.03 0.67 10.66
C TRP A 145 0.71 -0.65 10.29
N ASP A 146 0.00 -1.62 9.73
CA ASP A 146 0.66 -2.79 9.15
C ASP A 146 1.62 -2.35 8.05
N THR A 147 2.74 -3.05 7.98
CA THR A 147 3.75 -2.83 6.95
C THR A 147 4.02 -4.12 6.18
N LEU A 148 4.14 -3.99 4.86
CA LEU A 148 4.56 -5.04 3.95
C LEU A 148 5.84 -4.61 3.26
N HIS A 149 6.86 -5.45 3.30
CA HIS A 149 8.11 -5.24 2.57
C HIS A 149 8.16 -6.18 1.37
N LEU A 150 8.38 -5.62 0.19
CA LEU A 150 8.58 -6.36 -1.03
C LEU A 150 9.95 -6.01 -1.62
N ARG A 151 10.67 -7.02 -2.09
CA ARG A 151 11.93 -6.85 -2.79
C ARG A 151 11.92 -7.58 -4.13
N LYS A 152 12.43 -6.91 -5.17
CA LYS A 152 12.69 -7.48 -6.49
C LYS A 152 14.06 -7.04 -6.94
N GLY A 153 15.04 -7.94 -6.86
CA GLY A 153 16.46 -7.61 -7.10
C GLY A 153 16.98 -6.53 -6.12
N LYS A 154 17.37 -5.36 -6.65
CA LYS A 154 17.82 -4.20 -5.87
C LYS A 154 16.69 -3.22 -5.51
N THR A 155 15.53 -3.37 -6.14
CA THR A 155 14.37 -2.53 -5.92
C THR A 155 13.64 -3.00 -4.67
N ARG A 156 13.25 -2.05 -3.81
CA ARG A 156 12.49 -2.27 -2.59
C ARG A 156 11.20 -1.46 -2.64
N LEU A 157 10.15 -2.06 -2.11
CA LEU A 157 8.88 -1.41 -1.84
C LEU A 157 8.54 -1.66 -0.38
N ARG A 158 8.25 -0.59 0.36
CA ARG A 158 7.55 -0.67 1.64
C ARG A 158 6.16 -0.11 1.47
N VAL A 159 5.16 -0.91 1.81
CA VAL A 159 3.75 -0.50 1.87
C VAL A 159 3.37 -0.35 3.33
N THR A 160 2.81 0.80 3.71
CA THR A 160 2.29 1.05 5.05
C THR A 160 0.82 1.43 4.95
N ALA A 161 -0.07 0.70 5.61
CA ALA A 161 -1.47 1.08 5.73
C ALA A 161 -1.60 2.24 6.73
N LEU A 162 -2.22 3.33 6.30
CA LEU A 162 -2.35 4.56 7.08
C LEU A 162 -3.79 4.76 7.60
N PRO A 163 -3.94 5.31 8.81
CA PRO A 163 -5.27 5.58 9.38
C PRO A 163 -5.99 6.70 8.65
N GLY A 164 -7.33 6.59 8.66
CA GLY A 164 -8.22 7.69 8.35
C GLY A 164 -8.31 8.73 9.45
N GLN A 165 -9.18 9.72 9.24
CA GLN A 165 -9.58 10.61 10.32
C GLN A 165 -10.39 9.83 11.38
N PRO A 166 -10.42 10.31 12.64
CA PRO A 166 -11.32 9.74 13.63
C PRO A 166 -12.76 9.68 13.09
N GLY A 167 -13.39 8.51 13.15
CA GLY A 167 -14.75 8.28 12.63
C GLY A 167 -14.86 7.92 11.14
N THR A 168 -13.73 7.72 10.44
CA THR A 168 -13.69 7.25 9.05
C THR A 168 -13.18 5.81 8.96
N ALA A 169 -12.86 5.32 7.75
CA ALA A 169 -12.38 3.97 7.54
C ALA A 169 -11.10 3.67 8.35
N ASN A 170 -10.97 2.44 8.85
CA ASN A 170 -9.80 2.02 9.62
C ASN A 170 -8.50 2.25 8.82
N VAL A 171 -8.47 1.81 7.55
CA VAL A 171 -7.39 2.11 6.61
C VAL A 171 -7.88 3.10 5.55
N ALA A 172 -7.43 4.35 5.62
CA ALA A 172 -7.76 5.39 4.65
C ALA A 172 -6.88 5.37 3.39
N GLY A 173 -5.75 4.68 3.43
CA GLY A 173 -4.91 4.52 2.25
C GLY A 173 -3.59 3.85 2.57
N PHE A 174 -2.75 3.74 1.55
CA PHE A 174 -1.48 3.05 1.60
C PHE A 174 -0.35 4.00 1.21
N MET A 175 0.69 4.09 2.04
CA MET A 175 1.95 4.73 1.68
C MET A 175 2.86 3.71 1.01
N LEU A 176 3.19 3.95 -0.25
CA LEU A 176 4.11 3.16 -1.06
C LEU A 176 5.44 3.92 -1.09
N GLU A 177 6.43 3.43 -0.36
CA GLU A 177 7.80 3.90 -0.45
C GLU A 177 8.58 2.97 -1.38
N VAL A 178 8.75 3.40 -2.62
CA VAL A 178 9.45 2.67 -3.68
C VAL A 178 10.85 3.23 -3.87
N GLY A 179 11.87 2.37 -3.91
CA GLY A 179 13.24 2.83 -3.96
C GLY A 179 14.28 1.74 -3.81
N ASN A 180 15.42 2.12 -3.24
CA ASN A 180 16.50 1.23 -2.82
C ASN A 180 17.10 1.79 -1.51
N SER A 181 18.28 1.30 -1.10
CA SER A 181 18.92 1.73 0.15
C SER A 181 19.32 3.21 0.22
N TRP A 182 19.29 3.96 -0.88
CA TRP A 182 19.83 5.33 -0.96
C TRP A 182 18.81 6.37 -1.42
N VAL A 183 17.82 5.93 -2.21
CA VAL A 183 16.81 6.81 -2.78
C VAL A 183 15.45 6.16 -2.68
N SER A 184 14.42 6.97 -2.40
CA SER A 184 13.04 6.52 -2.46
C SER A 184 12.09 7.63 -2.92
N TYR A 185 10.96 7.20 -3.44
CA TYR A 185 9.83 8.03 -3.82
C TYR A 185 8.60 7.53 -3.07
N ARG A 186 7.82 8.45 -2.50
CA ARG A 186 6.67 8.11 -1.65
C ARG A 186 5.37 8.46 -2.36
N LEU A 187 4.60 7.45 -2.74
CA LEU A 187 3.26 7.60 -3.28
C LEU A 187 2.23 7.22 -2.23
N TYR A 188 1.19 8.02 -2.05
CA TYR A 188 0.02 7.65 -1.28
C TYR A 188 -1.08 7.16 -2.22
N VAL A 189 -1.65 5.99 -1.97
CA VAL A 189 -2.84 5.49 -2.68
C VAL A 189 -4.01 5.58 -1.72
N SER A 190 -4.95 6.48 -1.99
CA SER A 190 -6.12 6.72 -1.14
C SER A 190 -7.15 5.61 -1.31
N CYS A 191 -7.75 5.19 -0.20
CA CYS A 191 -8.98 4.39 -0.18
C CYS A 191 -10.23 5.27 -0.18
N GLU A 192 -10.06 6.57 0.05
CA GLU A 192 -11.15 7.54 0.22
C GLU A 192 -11.23 8.47 -0.99
N HIS A 193 -12.45 8.83 -1.38
CA HIS A 193 -12.68 9.91 -2.32
C HIS A 193 -12.40 11.24 -1.62
N LEU A 194 -11.67 12.13 -2.29
CA LEU A 194 -11.28 13.43 -1.75
C LEU A 194 -12.08 14.53 -2.44
N ALA A 195 -12.72 15.41 -1.66
CA ALA A 195 -13.34 16.60 -2.22
C ALA A 195 -12.26 17.61 -2.69
N GLU A 196 -12.57 18.48 -3.66
CA GLU A 196 -11.58 19.40 -4.23
C GLU A 196 -10.94 20.33 -3.19
N ASP A 197 -11.70 20.74 -2.17
CA ASP A 197 -11.29 21.63 -1.09
C ASP A 197 -10.46 20.92 0.01
N GLU A 198 -10.48 19.59 0.05
CA GLU A 198 -9.74 18.79 1.03
C GLU A 198 -8.30 18.47 0.60
N ALA A 199 -7.92 18.79 -0.63
CA ALA A 199 -6.57 18.55 -1.18
C ALA A 199 -5.47 19.17 -0.31
N GLY A 200 -5.68 20.38 0.21
CA GLY A 200 -4.75 21.05 1.10
C GLY A 200 -4.57 20.34 2.45
N ALA A 201 -5.67 19.83 3.01
CA ALA A 201 -5.65 19.08 4.27
C ALA A 201 -4.94 17.74 4.13
N LEU A 202 -5.09 17.06 2.98
CA LEU A 202 -4.41 15.80 2.71
C LEU A 202 -2.87 15.96 2.70
N ALA A 203 -2.36 17.02 2.07
CA ALA A 203 -0.93 17.32 2.07
C ALA A 203 -0.36 17.54 3.48
N GLN A 204 -1.13 18.15 4.38
CA GLN A 204 -0.73 18.35 5.77
C GLN A 204 -0.71 17.03 6.57
N ARG A 205 -1.65 16.11 6.28
CA ARG A 205 -1.74 14.79 6.93
C ARG A 205 -0.62 13.83 6.52
N LEU A 206 -0.03 14.02 5.34
CA LEU A 206 0.93 13.09 4.73
C LEU A 206 2.33 13.73 4.57
N PRO A 207 2.99 14.14 5.67
CA PRO A 207 4.27 14.81 5.57
C PRO A 207 5.32 13.90 4.91
N GLY A 208 5.85 14.38 3.79
CA GLY A 208 6.91 13.71 3.04
C GLY A 208 6.44 12.74 1.96
N ALA A 209 5.13 12.58 1.73
CA ALA A 209 4.61 12.02 0.49
C ALA A 209 4.92 12.97 -0.68
N ASP A 210 5.21 12.39 -1.85
CA ASP A 210 5.54 13.15 -3.06
C ASP A 210 4.32 13.27 -3.99
N LEU A 211 3.49 12.23 -4.03
CA LEU A 211 2.33 12.12 -4.91
C LEU A 211 1.20 11.37 -4.18
N ALA A 212 -0.04 11.77 -4.42
CA ALA A 212 -1.23 11.00 -4.06
C ALA A 212 -1.96 10.54 -5.33
N LEU A 213 -2.43 9.30 -5.29
CA LEU A 213 -3.35 8.69 -6.23
C LEU A 213 -4.70 8.57 -5.52
N LEU A 214 -5.71 9.24 -6.05
CA LEU A 214 -7.06 9.28 -5.49
C LEU A 214 -7.97 8.38 -6.33
N PRO A 215 -8.84 7.58 -5.69
CA PRO A 215 -9.78 6.73 -6.42
C PRO A 215 -10.78 7.59 -7.19
N ASP A 216 -11.12 7.13 -8.38
CA ASP A 216 -12.21 7.65 -9.21
C ASP A 216 -12.69 6.51 -10.10
N HIS A 217 -13.99 6.50 -10.42
CA HIS A 217 -14.62 5.41 -11.16
C HIS A 217 -14.08 5.25 -12.59
N HIS A 218 -13.70 6.37 -13.23
CA HIS A 218 -13.28 6.38 -14.63
C HIS A 218 -11.77 6.41 -14.77
N ALA A 219 -11.10 7.33 -14.06
CA ALA A 219 -9.66 7.49 -14.15
C ALA A 219 -9.12 8.06 -12.84
N PRO A 220 -8.19 7.37 -12.15
CA PRO A 220 -7.65 7.86 -10.88
C PRO A 220 -7.12 9.28 -11.00
N LEU A 221 -7.25 10.06 -9.93
CA LEU A 221 -6.72 11.43 -9.92
C LEU A 221 -5.32 11.45 -9.30
N LEU A 222 -4.44 12.28 -9.85
CA LEU A 222 -3.13 12.59 -9.32
C LEU A 222 -3.17 13.91 -8.57
N LEU A 223 -2.65 13.90 -7.36
CA LEU A 223 -2.43 15.10 -6.56
C LEU A 223 -0.94 15.17 -6.18
N ALA A 224 -0.23 16.16 -6.71
CA ALA A 224 1.14 16.41 -6.29
C ALA A 224 1.14 16.98 -4.87
N LEU A 225 1.79 16.28 -3.92
CA LEU A 225 1.78 16.64 -2.50
C LEU A 225 3.00 17.46 -2.07
N GLN A 226 3.75 18.01 -3.03
CA GLN A 226 5.06 18.68 -2.88
C GLN A 226 5.47 18.94 -1.43
N ARG A 227 6.59 18.33 -1.03
CA ARG A 227 7.29 18.57 0.25
C ARG A 227 7.20 20.06 0.58
N ALA A 228 6.57 20.40 1.71
CA ALA A 228 6.28 21.75 2.19
C ALA A 228 7.51 22.69 2.24
N ALA A 229 8.03 23.07 1.08
CA ALA A 229 9.22 23.89 0.89
C ALA A 229 8.88 25.23 0.22
N ARG A 230 7.61 25.47 -0.12
CA ARG A 230 7.11 26.81 -0.47
C ARG A 230 5.72 27.04 0.11
N PRO A 231 5.59 27.81 1.20
CA PRO A 231 4.30 28.18 1.78
C PRO A 231 3.46 29.14 0.90
N THR A 232 3.92 29.45 -0.32
CA THR A 232 3.22 30.31 -1.29
C THR A 232 2.65 29.56 -2.50
N ALA A 233 2.77 28.23 -2.55
CA ALA A 233 2.19 27.45 -3.63
C ALA A 233 0.67 27.29 -3.39
N VAL A 234 -0.13 27.79 -4.35
CA VAL A 234 -1.56 27.48 -4.47
C VAL A 234 -1.76 25.98 -4.27
N ALA A 235 -2.76 25.58 -3.48
CA ALA A 235 -3.07 24.18 -3.25
C ALA A 235 -3.13 23.43 -4.60
N ALA A 236 -2.33 22.38 -4.74
CA ALA A 236 -2.29 21.61 -5.97
C ALA A 236 -3.70 21.05 -6.24
N LYS A 237 -4.23 21.29 -7.44
CA LYS A 237 -5.51 20.73 -7.85
C LYS A 237 -5.31 19.28 -8.31
N PRO A 238 -6.17 18.32 -7.91
CA PRO A 238 -6.17 16.99 -8.48
C PRO A 238 -6.32 17.03 -10.00
N ALA A 239 -5.51 16.24 -10.71
CA ALA A 239 -5.53 16.14 -12.17
C ALA A 239 -5.79 14.70 -12.59
N VAL A 240 -6.58 14.47 -13.63
CA VAL A 240 -6.88 13.11 -14.13
C VAL A 240 -5.60 12.42 -14.60
N LEU A 241 -5.39 11.17 -14.17
CA LEU A 241 -4.31 10.33 -14.66
C LEU A 241 -4.58 9.93 -16.12
N THR A 242 -3.57 10.09 -16.96
CA THR A 242 -3.65 9.75 -18.40
C THR A 242 -2.68 8.62 -18.76
N GLU A 243 -2.82 8.08 -19.97
CA GLU A 243 -1.90 7.07 -20.53
C GLU A 243 -0.48 7.60 -20.71
N ALA A 244 -0.32 8.91 -20.95
CA ALA A 244 1.00 9.56 -20.98
C ALA A 244 1.72 9.43 -19.63
N GLY A 245 0.95 9.37 -18.55
CA GLY A 245 1.41 9.16 -17.20
C GLY A 245 2.16 10.35 -16.59
N HIS A 246 2.58 10.16 -15.34
CA HIS A 246 3.39 11.06 -14.56
C HIS A 246 4.74 10.39 -14.26
N ALA A 247 5.82 10.96 -14.81
CA ALA A 247 7.16 10.49 -14.52
C ALA A 247 7.67 11.10 -13.21
N PHE A 248 8.35 10.29 -12.40
CA PHE A 248 8.94 10.71 -11.14
C PHE A 248 10.38 10.23 -10.98
N LYS A 249 11.14 10.89 -10.12
CA LYS A 249 12.51 10.51 -9.77
C LYS A 249 12.60 10.25 -8.27
N ALA A 250 13.22 9.13 -7.89
CA ALA A 250 13.48 8.84 -6.48
C ALA A 250 14.43 9.88 -5.89
N LEU A 251 14.16 10.26 -4.64
CA LEU A 251 14.89 11.30 -3.91
C LEU A 251 15.81 10.65 -2.89
N LYS A 252 16.96 11.26 -2.60
CA LYS A 252 17.79 10.83 -1.46
C LYS A 252 17.01 11.04 -0.16
N ARG A 253 16.88 10.01 0.65
CA ARG A 253 16.17 10.02 1.93
C ARG A 253 16.93 9.24 2.99
#